data_AF-A0A401GS67-F1
#
_entry.id   AF-A0A401GS67-F1
#
_cell.length_a   1.000
_cell.length_b   1.000
_cell.length_c   1.000
_cell.angle_alpha   90.00
_cell.angle_beta   90.00
_cell.angle_gamma   90.00
#
_symmetry.space_group_name_H-M   'P 1'
#
loop_
_entity.id
_entity.type
_entity.pdbx_description
1 polymer ?
#
loop_
_entity_poly.entity_id
_entity_poly.type
_entity_poly.pdbx_seq_one_letter_code
_entity_poly.pdbx_strand_id
1 'polypeptide(L)'
;MEPELECFDAQTRKAEGYGELKGGFVVHCSLKMCRLLLDPNHFLFPLLGARFPLETATGLNGRVWINANETRHIIAAARCIEAVDPDGGGMDEAHVKKFISTLDT
;
A
#
# COMPACT_ATOMS: atom_id res chain seq x y z
N MET A 1 9.65 -29.00 -0.06
CA MET A 1 9.96 -28.22 1.15
C MET A 1 8.91 -27.13 1.24
N GLU A 2 8.24 -27.02 2.37
CA GLU A 2 7.18 -26.02 2.58
C GLU A 2 7.83 -24.67 3.00
N PRO A 3 7.31 -23.52 2.53
CA PRO A 3 7.84 -22.22 2.92
C PRO A 3 7.48 -21.89 4.37
N GLU A 4 8.44 -21.37 5.12
CA GLU A 4 8.27 -20.88 6.50
C GLU A 4 8.41 -19.35 6.53
N LEU A 5 7.69 -18.70 7.45
CA LEU A 5 7.73 -17.24 7.66
C LEU A 5 7.95 -16.94 9.15
N GLU A 6 8.70 -15.88 9.42
CA GLU A 6 8.93 -15.36 10.78
C GLU A 6 8.58 -13.87 10.85
N CYS A 7 8.25 -13.39 12.05
CA CYS A 7 7.82 -12.00 12.31
C CYS A 7 8.80 -11.27 13.26
N PHE A 8 10.08 -11.55 13.10
CA PHE A 8 11.17 -10.86 13.80
C PHE A 8 12.42 -10.90 12.92
N ASP A 9 13.32 -9.95 13.13
CA ASP A 9 14.63 -9.95 12.49
C ASP A 9 15.53 -11.01 13.13
N ALA A 10 16.03 -11.96 12.33
CA ALA A 10 16.79 -13.11 12.82
C ALA A 10 18.08 -12.74 13.58
N GLN A 11 18.69 -11.58 13.28
CA GLN A 11 19.94 -11.14 13.89
C GLN A 11 19.70 -10.45 15.23
N THR A 12 18.78 -9.49 15.25
CA THR A 12 18.49 -8.64 16.41
C THR A 12 17.46 -9.24 17.36
N ARG A 13 16.69 -10.25 16.91
CA ARG A 13 15.56 -10.86 17.63
C ARG A 13 14.45 -9.86 17.98
N LYS A 14 14.40 -8.70 17.31
CA LYS A 14 13.38 -7.67 17.48
C LYS A 14 12.36 -7.74 16.34
N ALA A 15 11.19 -7.14 16.56
CA ALA A 15 10.11 -7.18 15.58
C ALA A 15 10.42 -6.40 14.29
N GLU A 16 11.20 -5.31 14.34
CA GLU A 16 11.57 -4.48 13.17
C GLU A 16 10.39 -4.14 12.21
N GLY A 17 9.20 -3.90 12.79
CA GLY A 17 7.99 -3.57 12.03
C GLY A 17 7.13 -4.75 11.59
N TYR A 18 7.57 -6.00 11.82
CA TYR A 18 6.73 -7.19 11.63
C TYR A 18 5.76 -7.40 12.80
N GLY A 19 4.64 -8.08 12.53
CA GLY A 19 3.66 -8.44 13.56
C GLY A 19 2.23 -8.43 13.04
N GLU A 20 1.28 -8.43 13.97
CA GLU A 20 -0.15 -8.36 13.69
C GLU A 20 -0.55 -6.96 13.20
N LEU A 21 -1.25 -6.90 12.07
CA LEU A 21 -1.85 -5.67 11.54
C LEU A 21 -3.31 -5.59 11.98
N LYS A 22 -3.66 -4.56 12.76
CA LYS A 22 -4.98 -4.41 13.37
C LYS A 22 -5.81 -3.35 12.64
N GLY A 23 -7.08 -3.66 12.38
CA GLY A 23 -7.96 -2.77 11.61
C GLY A 23 -7.51 -2.66 10.14
N GLY A 24 -7.74 -1.49 9.55
CA GLY A 24 -7.40 -1.23 8.16
C GLY A 24 -8.17 -2.09 7.14
N PHE A 25 -7.62 -2.17 5.94
CA PHE A 25 -8.16 -2.92 4.81
C PHE A 25 -7.02 -3.52 3.98
N VAL A 26 -7.23 -4.69 3.38
CA VAL A 26 -6.26 -5.33 2.47
C VAL A 26 -6.73 -5.18 1.04
N VAL A 27 -5.95 -4.48 0.21
CA VAL A 27 -6.16 -4.41 -1.24
C VAL A 27 -5.31 -5.47 -1.93
N HIS A 28 -5.88 -6.07 -2.98
CA HIS A 28 -5.18 -7.00 -3.86
C HIS A 28 -4.62 -6.25 -5.07
N CYS A 29 -3.37 -6.51 -5.41
CA CYS A 29 -2.73 -5.92 -6.59
C CYS A 29 -1.74 -6.91 -7.22
N SER A 30 -1.25 -6.59 -8.41
CA SER A 30 -0.22 -7.36 -9.09
C SER A 30 1.06 -7.41 -8.29
N LEU A 31 1.85 -8.47 -8.50
CA LEU A 31 3.18 -8.59 -7.92
C LEU A 31 4.12 -7.48 -8.41
N LYS A 32 3.85 -6.93 -9.59
CA LYS A 32 4.59 -5.79 -10.14
C LYS A 32 4.28 -4.53 -9.33
N MET A 33 3.01 -4.28 -9.01
CA MET A 33 2.62 -3.15 -8.18
C MET A 33 3.21 -3.25 -6.76
N CYS A 34 3.24 -4.43 -6.14
CA CYS A 34 3.89 -4.58 -4.82
C CYS A 34 5.37 -4.16 -4.83
N ARG A 35 6.10 -4.49 -5.90
CA ARG A 35 7.52 -4.08 -6.03
C ARG A 35 7.64 -2.58 -6.24
N LEU A 36 6.76 -1.99 -7.05
CA LEU A 36 6.71 -0.55 -7.26
C LEU A 36 6.41 0.19 -5.95
N LEU A 37 5.47 -0.29 -5.14
CA LEU A 37 5.12 0.31 -3.84
C LEU A 37 6.24 0.23 -2.79
N LEU A 38 7.17 -0.71 -2.92
CA LEU A 38 8.35 -0.81 -2.06
C LEU A 38 9.53 0.04 -2.57
N ASP A 39 9.47 0.56 -3.80
CA ASP A 39 10.46 1.50 -4.31
C ASP A 39 10.27 2.87 -3.64
N PRO A 40 11.26 3.40 -2.91
CA PRO A 40 11.18 4.72 -2.29
C PRO A 40 10.92 5.87 -3.28
N ASN A 41 11.21 5.66 -4.57
CA ASN A 41 11.01 6.66 -5.62
C ASN A 41 9.61 6.61 -6.25
N HIS A 42 8.77 5.63 -5.87
CA HIS A 42 7.44 5.53 -6.45
C HIS A 42 6.51 6.64 -5.92
N PHE A 43 5.81 7.31 -6.83
CA PHE A 43 5.08 8.55 -6.54
C PHE A 43 3.86 8.39 -5.62
N LEU A 44 3.25 7.20 -5.57
CA LEU A 44 1.90 7.03 -5.02
C LEU A 44 1.79 7.31 -3.52
N PHE A 45 2.65 6.72 -2.67
CA PHE A 45 2.57 6.95 -1.23
C PHE A 45 2.95 8.37 -0.81
N PRO A 46 4.01 8.99 -1.37
CA PRO A 46 4.27 10.42 -1.15
C PRO A 46 3.05 11.29 -1.52
N LEU A 47 2.38 10.99 -2.64
CA LEU A 47 1.20 11.72 -3.08
C LEU A 47 0.01 11.57 -2.11
N LEU A 48 -0.26 10.35 -1.64
CA LEU A 48 -1.34 10.08 -0.67
C LEU A 48 -1.02 10.67 0.71
N GLY A 49 0.21 10.51 1.19
CA GLY A 49 0.67 11.03 2.47
C GLY A 49 0.67 12.56 2.55
N ALA A 50 0.75 13.25 1.42
CA ALA A 50 0.56 14.70 1.35
C ALA A 50 -0.91 15.14 1.51
N ARG A 51 -1.88 14.22 1.39
CA ARG A 51 -3.32 14.50 1.53
C ARG A 51 -3.85 14.13 2.91
N PHE A 52 -3.47 12.96 3.41
CA PHE A 52 -3.91 12.48 4.72
C PHE A 52 -2.88 11.53 5.33
N PRO A 53 -2.81 11.45 6.68
CA PRO A 53 -2.00 10.44 7.35
C PRO A 53 -2.52 9.03 7.07
N LEU A 54 -1.62 8.12 6.71
CA LEU A 54 -1.91 6.71 6.52
C LEU A 54 -0.74 5.84 6.95
N GLU A 55 -1.06 4.58 7.26
CA GLU A 55 -0.10 3.50 7.49
C GLU A 55 -0.31 2.44 6.41
N THR A 56 0.78 1.82 5.96
CA THR A 56 0.73 0.80 4.91
C THR A 56 1.73 -0.31 5.18
N ALA A 57 1.36 -1.54 4.84
CA ALA A 57 2.27 -2.67 4.82
C ALA A 57 2.14 -3.40 3.47
N THR A 58 3.22 -3.45 2.70
CA THR A 58 3.24 -4.05 1.36
C THR A 58 3.81 -5.46 1.41
N GLY A 59 2.98 -6.45 1.13
CA GLY A 59 3.41 -7.83 0.96
C GLY A 59 3.75 -8.14 -0.49
N LEU A 60 4.92 -8.74 -0.74
CA LEU A 60 5.33 -9.20 -2.08
C LEU A 60 4.47 -10.36 -2.65
N ASN A 61 3.41 -10.74 -1.94
CA ASN A 61 2.43 -11.76 -2.31
C ASN A 61 1.17 -11.17 -2.98
N GLY A 62 1.19 -9.92 -3.43
CA GLY A 62 0.04 -9.29 -4.09
C GLY A 62 -0.98 -8.69 -3.13
N ARG A 63 -0.59 -8.45 -1.87
CA ARG A 63 -1.47 -7.91 -0.83
C ARG A 63 -0.84 -6.67 -0.22
N VAL A 64 -1.62 -5.60 -0.11
CA VAL A 64 -1.20 -4.37 0.55
C VAL A 64 -2.23 -4.05 1.62
N TRP A 65 -1.79 -3.96 2.87
CA TRP A 65 -2.62 -3.51 3.96
C TRP A 65 -2.52 -1.99 4.09
N ILE A 66 -3.65 -1.33 4.34
CA ILE A 66 -3.80 0.12 4.43
C ILE A 66 -4.62 0.44 5.68
N ASN A 67 -4.18 1.42 6.45
CA ASN A 67 -4.95 1.94 7.57
C ASN A 67 -4.85 3.47 7.63
N ALA A 68 -5.94 4.11 8.04
CA ALA A 68 -6.03 5.55 8.22
C ALA A 68 -7.12 5.87 9.25
N ASN A 69 -7.12 7.10 9.78
CA ASN A 69 -8.09 7.52 10.79
C ASN A 69 -9.54 7.49 10.29
N GLU A 70 -9.74 7.69 8.98
CA GLU A 70 -11.06 7.75 8.37
C GLU A 70 -11.22 6.69 7.29
N THR A 71 -12.38 6.02 7.27
CA THR A 71 -12.68 4.97 6.27
C THR A 71 -12.60 5.50 4.83
N ARG A 72 -12.98 6.76 4.59
CA ARG A 72 -12.88 7.37 3.27
C ARG A 72 -11.45 7.44 2.74
N HIS A 73 -10.47 7.64 3.61
CA HIS A 73 -9.04 7.68 3.27
C HIS A 73 -8.52 6.29 2.94
N ILE A 74 -8.96 5.26 3.67
CA ILE A 74 -8.65 3.86 3.36
C ILE A 74 -9.19 3.49 1.98
N ILE A 75 -10.45 3.84 1.70
CA ILE A 75 -11.09 3.61 0.39
C ILE A 75 -10.33 4.36 -0.71
N ALA A 76 -9.97 5.62 -0.49
CA ALA A 76 -9.25 6.41 -1.48
C ALA A 76 -7.88 5.80 -1.82
N ALA A 77 -7.12 5.41 -0.81
CA ALA A 77 -5.82 4.76 -1.00
C ALA A 77 -5.94 3.41 -1.73
N ALA A 78 -6.91 2.56 -1.36
CA ALA A 78 -7.15 1.29 -2.03
C ALA A 78 -7.47 1.48 -3.52
N ARG A 79 -8.38 2.40 -3.84
CA ARG A 79 -8.74 2.71 -5.24
C ARG A 79 -7.57 3.28 -6.04
N CYS A 80 -6.70 4.07 -5.41
CA CYS A 80 -5.51 4.59 -6.10
C CYS A 80 -4.49 3.49 -6.37
N ILE A 81 -4.31 2.53 -5.46
CA ILE A 81 -3.43 1.37 -5.70
C ILE A 81 -3.96 0.55 -6.88
N GLU A 82 -5.25 0.25 -6.92
CA GLU A 82 -5.89 -0.47 -8.04
C GLU A 82 -5.76 0.29 -9.37
N ALA A 83 -5.94 1.62 -9.36
CA ALA A 83 -5.84 2.44 -10.56
C ALA A 83 -4.42 2.52 -11.13
N VAL A 84 -3.40 2.63 -10.26
CA VAL A 84 -1.98 2.71 -10.66
C VAL A 84 -1.41 1.35 -11.02
N ASP A 85 -1.98 0.27 -10.48
CA ASP A 85 -1.54 -1.09 -10.75
C ASP A 85 -1.37 -1.32 -12.27
N PRO A 86 -0.16 -1.64 -12.74
CA PRO A 86 0.10 -1.90 -14.16
C PRO A 86 -0.79 -2.96 -14.79
N ASP A 87 -1.30 -3.91 -14.01
CA ASP A 87 -2.17 -4.98 -14.51
C ASP A 87 -3.68 -4.67 -14.31
N GLY A 88 -4.02 -3.61 -13.57
CA GLY A 88 -5.39 -3.17 -13.31
C GLY A 88 -5.82 -2.00 -14.20
N GLY A 89 -5.04 -0.91 -14.20
CA GLY A 89 -5.33 0.30 -14.96
C GLY A 89 -4.11 1.06 -15.46
N GLY A 90 -2.94 0.87 -14.85
CA GLY A 90 -1.68 1.48 -15.26
C GLY A 90 -1.70 3.00 -15.29
N MET A 91 -2.53 3.62 -14.44
CA MET A 91 -2.73 5.07 -14.43
C MET A 91 -1.44 5.79 -14.00
N ASP A 92 -1.01 6.77 -14.80
CA ASP A 92 0.15 7.59 -14.47
C ASP A 92 -0.14 8.62 -13.37
N GLU A 93 0.92 9.24 -12.85
CA GLU A 93 0.83 10.22 -11.77
C GLU A 93 -0.10 11.40 -12.08
N ALA A 94 -0.13 11.88 -13.34
CA ALA A 94 -0.94 13.03 -13.71
C ALA A 94 -2.44 12.71 -13.66
N HIS A 95 -2.81 11.50 -14.10
CA HIS A 95 -4.18 11.03 -14.06
C HIS A 95 -4.62 10.67 -12.63
N VAL A 96 -3.73 10.09 -11.82
CA VAL A 96 -4.01 9.79 -10.40
C VAL A 96 -4.25 11.06 -9.60
N LYS A 97 -3.46 12.13 -9.84
CA LYS A 97 -3.69 13.43 -9.17
C LYS A 97 -5.09 13.97 -9.41
N LYS A 98 -5.59 13.83 -10.65
CA LYS A 98 -6.97 14.21 -10.99
C LYS A 98 -7.97 13.27 -10.33
N PHE A 99 -7.72 11.96 -10.37
CA PHE A 99 -8.59 10.97 -9.74
C PHE A 99 -8.74 11.21 -8.23
N ILE A 100 -7.65 11.48 -7.51
CA ILE A 100 -7.68 11.82 -6.08
C ILE A 100 -8.53 13.06 -5.83
N SER A 101 -8.47 14.08 -6.70
CA SER A 101 -9.29 15.29 -6.53
C SER A 101 -10.79 15.05 -6.70
N THR A 102 -11.20 13.94 -7.33
CA THR A 102 -12.61 13.54 -7.42
C THR A 102 -13.08 12.71 -6.24
N LEU A 103 -12.15 12.21 -5.44
CA LEU A 103 -12.47 11.53 -4.19
C LEU A 103 -12.61 12.62 -3.13
N ASP A 104 -13.72 12.63 -2.40
CA ASP A 104 -13.92 13.53 -1.26
C ASP A 104 -12.97 13.11 -0.12
N THR A 105 -11.67 13.40 -0.26
CA THR A 105 -10.61 13.06 0.71
C THR A 105 -10.49 14.12 1.78
#